data_AF-A0A351YEH6-F1
#
_entry.id   AF-A0A351YEH6-F1
#
_cell.length_a   1.000
_cell.length_b   1.000
_cell.length_c   1.000
_cell.angle_alpha   90.00
_cell.angle_beta   90.00
_cell.angle_gamma   90.00
#
_symmetry.space_group_name_H-M   'P 1'
#
loop_
_entity.id
_entity.type
_entity.pdbx_description
1 polymer ?
#
loop_
_entity_poly.entity_id
_entity_poly.type
_entity_poly.pdbx_seq_one_letter_code
_entity_poly.pdbx_strand_id
1 'polypeptide(L)'
;MMGVVELKFRRDVPADRVAEAAANYVRILSQCTPDYGELMSPFDEGFRPGDMLCQKINQMVLARHPELLIYFLHIVDPADPKRENRHYAINRPNFHKESGPLTLDTEVTGKVYVVMLPYSHHMEMHLPLIDKRGRFVGVIVCGYLYDSLKEGVDCFARSFSLMDETTRLMPDTFADLFKP
;
A
#
# COMPACT_ATOMS: atom_id res chain seq x y z
N MET A 1 -18.20 -3.57 3.39
CA MET A 1 -18.85 -4.90 3.41
C MET A 1 -18.03 -5.77 2.46
N MET A 2 -17.26 -6.75 2.94
CA MET A 2 -16.55 -7.66 2.03
C MET A 2 -17.56 -8.67 1.49
N GLY A 3 -17.80 -8.63 0.18
CA GLY A 3 -18.62 -9.65 -0.50
C GLY A 3 -17.73 -10.79 -0.95
N VAL A 4 -18.09 -12.03 -0.62
CA VAL A 4 -17.46 -13.23 -1.17
C VAL A 4 -18.30 -13.69 -2.36
N VAL A 5 -17.70 -13.76 -3.55
CA VAL A 5 -18.35 -14.36 -4.73
C VAL A 5 -17.96 -15.84 -4.78
N GLU A 6 -18.94 -16.73 -4.54
CA GLU A 6 -18.74 -18.18 -4.64
C GLU A 6 -19.05 -18.64 -6.08
N LEU A 7 -18.05 -19.20 -6.77
CA LEU A 7 -18.19 -19.76 -8.12
C LEU A 7 -18.26 -21.30 -8.03
N LYS A 8 -19.38 -21.89 -8.50
CA LYS A 8 -19.56 -23.35 -8.57
C LYS A 8 -19.58 -23.81 -10.04
N PHE A 9 -18.56 -24.55 -10.44
CA PHE A 9 -18.51 -25.15 -11.77
C PHE A 9 -19.46 -26.36 -11.86
N ARG A 10 -20.24 -26.44 -12.95
CA ARG A 10 -21.10 -27.58 -13.29
C ARG A 10 -20.72 -28.08 -14.69
N ARG A 11 -20.59 -29.39 -14.86
CA ARG A 11 -20.02 -30.00 -16.07
C ARG A 11 -20.97 -30.07 -17.28
N ASP A 12 -22.27 -29.81 -17.10
CA ASP A 12 -23.29 -30.07 -18.13
C ASP A 12 -24.22 -28.87 -18.39
N VAL A 13 -23.68 -27.66 -18.39
CA VAL A 13 -24.47 -26.43 -18.62
C VAL A 13 -24.47 -26.08 -20.10
N PRO A 14 -25.65 -25.85 -20.73
CA PRO A 14 -25.75 -25.36 -22.11
C PRO A 14 -24.93 -24.08 -22.33
N ALA A 15 -24.27 -23.96 -23.50
CA ALA A 15 -23.31 -22.89 -23.77
C ALA A 15 -23.90 -21.47 -23.70
N ASP A 16 -25.17 -21.30 -24.07
CA ASP A 16 -25.94 -20.06 -23.94
C ASP A 16 -26.13 -19.67 -22.47
N ARG A 17 -26.37 -20.64 -21.59
CA ARG A 17 -26.48 -20.44 -20.13
C ARG A 17 -25.13 -20.14 -19.49
N VAL A 18 -24.04 -20.67 -20.04
CA VAL A 18 -22.66 -20.32 -19.64
C VAL A 18 -22.35 -18.88 -20.02
N ALA A 19 -22.70 -18.44 -21.23
CA ALA A 19 -22.47 -17.07 -21.68
C ALA A 19 -23.30 -16.05 -20.86
N GLU A 20 -24.57 -16.36 -20.58
CA GLU A 20 -25.43 -15.54 -19.71
C GLU A 20 -24.87 -15.44 -18.28
N ALA A 21 -24.43 -16.56 -17.69
CA ALA A 21 -23.83 -16.57 -16.38
C ALA A 21 -22.51 -15.79 -16.35
N ALA A 22 -21.64 -15.96 -17.35
CA ALA A 22 -20.39 -15.23 -17.47
C ALA A 22 -20.62 -13.72 -17.57
N ALA A 23 -21.58 -13.27 -18.40
CA ALA A 23 -21.94 -11.86 -18.51
C ALA A 23 -22.45 -11.29 -17.17
N ASN A 24 -23.25 -12.06 -16.43
CA ASN A 24 -23.77 -11.63 -15.14
C ASN A 24 -22.66 -11.57 -14.07
N TYR A 25 -21.70 -12.51 -14.09
CA TYR A 25 -20.53 -12.45 -13.22
C TYR A 25 -19.62 -11.28 -13.55
N VAL A 26 -19.36 -11.00 -14.84
CA VAL A 26 -18.62 -9.79 -15.25
C VAL A 26 -19.29 -8.53 -14.72
N ARG A 27 -20.62 -8.43 -14.82
CA ARG A 27 -21.39 -7.29 -14.28
C ARG A 27 -21.31 -7.18 -12.75
N ILE A 28 -21.37 -8.30 -12.01
CA ILE A 28 -21.26 -8.29 -10.55
C ILE A 28 -19.83 -7.92 -10.14
N LEU A 29 -18.83 -8.54 -10.77
CA LEU A 29 -17.42 -8.24 -10.50
C LEU A 29 -17.09 -6.79 -10.83
N SER A 30 -17.61 -6.21 -11.90
CA SER A 30 -17.41 -4.79 -12.21
C SER A 30 -18.05 -3.83 -11.19
N GLN A 31 -19.04 -4.30 -10.41
CA GLN A 31 -19.64 -3.54 -9.30
C GLN A 31 -18.85 -3.70 -7.99
N CYS A 32 -18.01 -4.72 -7.88
CA CYS A 32 -17.21 -5.02 -6.67
C CYS A 32 -15.72 -4.71 -6.84
N THR A 33 -15.25 -4.58 -8.08
CA THR A 33 -13.89 -4.16 -8.40
C THR A 33 -13.88 -2.63 -8.34
N PRO A 34 -13.06 -2.01 -7.47
CA PRO A 34 -12.90 -0.57 -7.47
C PRO A 34 -12.50 -0.10 -8.87
N ASP A 35 -12.98 1.06 -9.30
CA ASP A 35 -12.65 1.61 -10.62
C ASP A 35 -11.12 1.67 -10.77
N TYR A 36 -10.58 1.26 -11.91
CA TYR A 36 -9.12 1.29 -12.14
C TYR A 36 -8.57 2.70 -11.95
N GLY A 37 -9.31 3.72 -12.38
CA GLY A 37 -9.03 5.12 -12.10
C GLY A 37 -9.18 5.50 -10.63
N GLU A 38 -9.99 4.83 -9.79
CA GLU A 38 -9.98 5.03 -8.33
C GLU A 38 -8.85 4.30 -7.61
N LEU A 39 -8.40 3.17 -8.17
CA LEU A 39 -7.21 2.44 -7.73
C LEU A 39 -5.92 3.23 -8.07
N MET A 40 -5.93 3.93 -9.21
CA MET A 40 -4.78 4.66 -9.74
C MET A 40 -4.86 6.20 -9.58
N SER A 41 -6.02 6.78 -9.26
CA SER A 41 -6.20 8.19 -8.86
C SER A 41 -5.14 8.73 -7.90
N PRO A 42 -4.66 7.97 -6.90
CA PRO A 42 -3.54 8.39 -6.08
C PRO A 42 -2.21 8.74 -6.79
N PHE A 43 -1.98 8.25 -8.01
CA PHE A 43 -0.77 8.54 -8.80
C PHE A 43 -0.89 9.81 -9.65
N ASP A 44 -2.12 10.28 -9.89
CA ASP A 44 -2.39 11.38 -10.82
C ASP A 44 -2.33 12.77 -10.14
N GLU A 45 -2.54 12.82 -8.82
CA GLU A 45 -2.46 14.07 -8.07
C GLU A 45 -1.02 14.37 -7.65
N GLY A 46 -0.37 15.28 -8.38
CA GLY A 46 0.95 15.82 -8.01
C GLY A 46 0.95 16.62 -6.70
N PHE A 47 2.14 17.09 -6.30
CA PHE A 47 2.33 17.84 -5.06
C PHE A 47 1.45 19.09 -4.98
N ARG A 48 0.78 19.29 -3.85
CA ARG A 48 0.13 20.55 -3.51
C ARG A 48 1.08 21.37 -2.61
N PRO A 49 1.06 22.72 -2.69
CA PRO A 49 1.94 23.57 -1.88
C PRO A 49 1.80 23.35 -0.36
N GLY A 50 0.65 22.88 0.12
CA GLY A 50 0.40 22.60 1.54
C GLY A 50 0.67 21.17 1.99
N ASP A 51 1.09 20.27 1.09
CA ASP A 51 1.36 18.88 1.45
C ASP A 51 2.58 18.78 2.35
N MET A 52 2.47 18.01 3.43
CA MET A 52 3.61 17.71 4.31
C MET A 52 4.73 17.00 3.53
N LEU A 53 5.98 17.18 3.96
CA LEU A 53 7.14 16.54 3.33
C LEU A 53 7.01 15.01 3.26
N CYS A 54 6.41 14.35 4.26
CA CYS A 54 6.13 12.91 4.18
C CYS A 54 5.19 12.54 3.02
N GLN A 55 4.16 13.35 2.75
CA GLN A 55 3.28 13.16 1.59
C GLN A 55 4.02 13.41 0.27
N LYS A 56 4.91 14.40 0.24
CA LYS A 56 5.77 14.65 -0.94
C LYS A 56 6.72 13.47 -1.20
N ILE A 57 7.32 12.91 -0.16
CA ILE A 57 8.18 11.72 -0.30
C ILE A 57 7.37 10.54 -0.84
N ASN A 58 6.17 10.32 -0.31
CA ASN A 58 5.26 9.29 -0.79
C ASN A 58 4.95 9.44 -2.30
N GLN A 59 4.53 10.63 -2.73
CA GLN A 59 4.26 10.92 -4.15
C GLN A 59 5.52 10.77 -5.03
N MET A 60 6.69 11.19 -4.56
CA MET A 60 7.96 11.00 -5.30
C MET A 60 8.28 9.52 -5.50
N VAL A 61 8.10 8.70 -4.45
CA VAL A 61 8.32 7.25 -4.52
C VAL A 61 7.32 6.62 -5.49
N LEU A 62 6.02 6.91 -5.36
CA LEU A 62 4.99 6.39 -6.25
C LEU A 62 5.24 6.77 -7.72
N ALA A 63 5.71 7.99 -7.99
CA ALA A 63 6.04 8.43 -9.34
C ALA A 63 7.26 7.70 -9.95
N ARG A 64 8.21 7.23 -9.12
CA ARG A 64 9.38 6.46 -9.55
C ARG A 64 9.10 4.97 -9.67
N HIS A 65 8.08 4.49 -8.97
CA HIS A 65 7.74 3.08 -8.82
C HIS A 65 6.28 2.84 -9.23
N PRO A 66 5.95 2.95 -10.53
CA PRO A 66 4.58 2.76 -11.03
C PRO A 66 4.05 1.33 -10.84
N GLU A 67 4.91 0.38 -10.49
CA GLU A 67 4.53 -0.99 -10.12
C GLU A 67 3.92 -1.12 -8.73
N LEU A 68 4.08 -0.11 -7.87
CA LEU A 68 3.44 -0.10 -6.55
C LEU A 68 1.95 0.10 -6.74
N LEU A 69 1.14 -0.73 -6.09
CA LEU A 69 -0.29 -0.46 -5.94
C LEU A 69 -0.51 0.54 -4.82
N ILE A 70 0.22 0.37 -3.70
CA ILE A 70 0.15 1.27 -2.55
C ILE A 70 1.53 1.46 -1.94
N TYR A 71 1.80 2.66 -1.47
CA TYR A 71 2.94 2.99 -0.63
C TYR A 71 2.44 3.81 0.55
N PHE A 72 2.78 3.40 1.77
CA PHE A 72 2.38 4.08 2.99
C PHE A 72 3.59 4.45 3.83
N LEU A 73 3.53 5.63 4.42
CA LEU A 73 4.39 6.01 5.54
C LEU A 73 3.54 6.08 6.80
N HIS A 74 3.72 5.07 7.65
CA HIS A 74 3.23 5.04 9.01
C HIS A 74 4.32 5.64 9.90
N ILE A 75 4.13 6.85 10.42
CA ILE A 75 5.15 7.53 11.23
C ILE A 75 4.52 8.05 12.52
N VAL A 76 5.36 8.20 13.54
CA VAL A 76 4.98 8.76 14.83
C VAL A 76 5.34 10.25 14.85
N ASP A 77 4.37 11.15 14.91
CA ASP A 77 4.69 12.57 15.07
C ASP A 77 5.29 12.82 16.46
N PRO A 78 6.55 13.33 16.56
CA PRO A 78 7.17 13.60 17.84
C PRO A 78 6.45 14.71 18.63
N ALA A 79 5.65 15.54 17.97
CA ALA A 79 4.80 16.55 18.57
C ALA A 79 3.41 16.02 18.99
N ASP A 80 2.99 14.83 18.52
CA ASP A 80 1.74 14.21 18.98
C ASP A 80 1.91 13.74 20.43
N PRO A 81 1.13 14.28 21.40
CA PRO A 81 1.20 13.88 22.81
C PRO A 81 0.97 12.38 23.03
N LYS A 82 0.20 11.73 22.16
CA LYS A 82 -0.09 10.30 22.23
C LYS A 82 1.01 9.43 21.65
N ARG A 83 1.89 10.00 20.80
CA ARG A 83 2.94 9.29 20.06
C ARG A 83 2.42 8.03 19.35
N GLU A 84 1.24 8.14 18.76
CA GLU A 84 0.64 7.04 18.02
C GLU A 84 1.18 7.01 16.59
N ASN A 85 1.44 5.82 16.09
CA ASN A 85 1.80 5.61 14.71
C ASN A 85 0.54 5.64 13.82
N ARG A 86 0.48 6.58 12.89
CA ARG A 86 -0.68 6.79 12.02
C ARG A 86 -0.28 6.85 10.54
N HIS A 87 -1.28 6.71 9.67
CA HIS A 87 -1.12 6.98 8.25
C HIS A 87 -0.90 8.50 8.07
N TYR A 88 0.33 8.92 7.82
CA TYR A 88 0.65 10.32 7.53
C TYR A 88 0.85 10.58 6.05
N ALA A 89 1.27 9.56 5.30
CA ALA A 89 1.35 9.63 3.86
C ALA A 89 0.90 8.33 3.20
N ILE A 90 0.09 8.49 2.17
CA ILE A 90 -0.46 7.43 1.34
C ILE A 90 -0.81 8.05 0.00
N ASN A 91 -0.85 7.19 -1.02
CA ASN A 91 -1.60 7.30 -2.26
C ASN A 91 -2.81 8.29 -2.18
N ARG A 92 -3.61 8.29 -1.11
CA ARG A 92 -4.70 9.28 -0.91
C ARG A 92 -4.28 10.43 0.02
N PRO A 93 -4.03 11.66 -0.47
CA PRO A 93 -3.61 12.76 0.40
C PRO A 93 -4.65 13.05 1.49
N ASN A 94 -4.19 13.43 2.68
CA ASN A 94 -5.01 13.69 3.89
C ASN A 94 -5.75 12.48 4.49
N PHE A 95 -5.33 11.26 4.17
CA PHE A 95 -5.90 10.06 4.76
C PHE A 95 -5.18 9.69 6.07
N HIS A 96 -5.78 10.09 7.18
CA HIS A 96 -5.27 9.82 8.53
C HIS A 96 -6.11 8.75 9.22
N LYS A 97 -5.62 7.51 9.19
CA LYS A 97 -6.18 6.38 9.95
C LYS A 97 -5.15 5.84 10.93
N GLU A 98 -5.66 5.09 11.91
CA GLU A 98 -4.83 4.30 12.82
C GLU A 98 -4.15 3.15 12.08
N SER A 99 -2.92 2.85 12.48
CA SER A 99 -2.14 1.75 11.91
C SER A 99 -2.72 0.39 12.28
N GLY A 100 -2.66 -0.56 11.34
CA GLY A 100 -3.09 -1.93 11.59
C GLY A 100 -2.13 -2.72 12.51
N PRO A 101 -2.57 -3.87 13.06
CA PRO A 101 -1.78 -4.66 14.01
C PRO A 101 -0.37 -5.08 13.53
N LEU A 102 -0.22 -5.43 12.24
CA LEU A 102 1.09 -5.81 11.69
C LEU A 102 2.07 -4.63 11.63
N THR A 103 1.57 -3.45 11.28
CA THR A 103 2.36 -2.22 11.31
C THR A 103 2.79 -1.88 12.74
N LEU A 104 1.88 -1.99 13.71
CA LEU A 104 2.21 -1.74 15.11
C LEU A 104 3.23 -2.76 15.66
N ASP A 105 3.13 -4.03 15.30
CA ASP A 105 4.14 -5.03 15.70
C ASP A 105 5.50 -4.78 15.02
N THR A 106 5.50 -4.36 13.76
CA THR A 106 6.72 -3.95 13.03
C THR A 106 7.40 -2.79 13.73
N GLU A 107 6.63 -1.80 14.19
CA GLU A 107 7.15 -0.66 14.95
C GLU A 107 7.82 -1.08 16.27
N VAL A 108 7.17 -1.98 17.01
CA VAL A 108 7.68 -2.42 18.33
C VAL A 108 8.89 -3.35 18.18
N THR A 109 8.88 -4.23 17.19
CA THR A 109 9.84 -5.34 17.10
C THR A 109 10.90 -5.17 16.02
N GLY A 110 10.68 -4.29 15.05
CA GLY A 110 11.49 -4.17 13.84
C GLY A 110 11.35 -5.34 12.87
N LYS A 111 10.44 -6.30 13.12
CA LYS A 111 10.22 -7.44 12.22
C LYS A 111 9.64 -6.99 10.89
N VAL A 112 10.11 -7.61 9.81
CA VAL A 112 9.51 -7.45 8.49
C VAL A 112 8.39 -8.47 8.32
N TYR A 113 7.22 -8.00 7.91
CA TYR A 113 6.09 -8.87 7.57
C TYR A 113 5.85 -8.87 6.06
N VAL A 114 5.62 -10.07 5.53
CA VAL A 114 5.17 -10.30 4.17
C VAL A 114 3.77 -10.90 4.24
N VAL A 115 2.79 -10.18 3.70
CA VAL A 115 1.41 -10.66 3.58
C VAL A 115 1.15 -10.95 2.13
N MET A 116 0.99 -12.22 1.79
CA MET A 116 0.54 -12.62 0.46
C MET A 116 -0.92 -13.04 0.52
N LEU A 117 -1.74 -12.45 -0.34
CA LEU A 117 -3.15 -12.75 -0.53
C LEU A 117 -3.33 -13.37 -1.93
N PRO A 118 -3.19 -14.71 -2.08
CA PRO A 118 -3.18 -15.36 -3.40
C PRO A 118 -4.47 -15.16 -4.18
N TYR A 119 -5.61 -15.10 -3.49
CA TYR A 119 -6.91 -14.95 -4.15
C TYR A 119 -7.08 -13.59 -4.85
N SER A 120 -6.48 -12.55 -4.29
CA SER A 120 -6.55 -11.19 -4.85
C SER A 120 -5.27 -10.77 -5.55
N HIS A 121 -4.32 -11.69 -5.76
CA HIS A 121 -3.03 -11.39 -6.38
C HIS A 121 -2.30 -10.22 -5.70
N HIS A 122 -2.50 -10.04 -4.39
CA HIS A 122 -2.03 -8.85 -3.66
C HIS A 122 -0.97 -9.23 -2.63
N MET A 123 0.14 -8.51 -2.64
CA MET A 123 1.22 -8.68 -1.68
C MET A 123 1.46 -7.36 -0.95
N GLU A 124 1.51 -7.40 0.37
CA GLU A 124 1.89 -6.29 1.23
C GLU A 124 3.18 -6.61 1.99
N MET A 125 4.02 -5.60 2.14
CA MET A 125 5.29 -5.65 2.86
C MET A 125 5.31 -4.57 3.92
N HIS A 126 5.46 -4.94 5.19
CA HIS A 126 5.64 -4.00 6.30
C HIS A 126 7.11 -4.00 6.71
N LEU A 127 7.76 -2.84 6.62
CA LEU A 127 9.20 -2.69 6.79
C LEU A 127 9.48 -1.58 7.81
N PRO A 128 10.45 -1.73 8.72
CA PRO A 128 10.87 -0.63 9.56
C PRO A 128 11.49 0.49 8.71
N LEU A 129 11.07 1.73 8.94
CA LEU A 129 11.70 2.91 8.39
C LEU A 129 12.71 3.45 9.40
N ILE A 130 13.96 3.50 8.99
CA ILE A 130 15.05 4.11 9.75
C ILE A 130 15.55 5.37 9.03
N ASP A 131 15.95 6.38 9.79
CA ASP A 131 16.59 7.57 9.23
C ASP A 131 18.07 7.31 8.92
N LYS A 132 18.73 8.30 8.33
CA LYS A 132 20.16 8.28 7.99
C LYS A 132 21.09 8.08 9.20
N ARG A 133 20.58 8.25 10.42
CA ARG A 133 21.30 8.06 11.68
C ARG A 133 21.01 6.71 12.33
N GLY A 134 20.25 5.84 11.66
CA GLY A 134 19.84 4.54 12.17
C GLY A 134 18.76 4.59 13.24
N ARG A 135 18.07 5.73 13.40
CA ARG A 135 16.95 5.84 14.35
C ARG A 135 15.67 5.36 13.67
N PHE A 136 14.84 4.65 14.42
CA PHE A 136 13.50 4.29 13.97
C PHE A 136 12.63 5.55 13.81
N VAL A 137 11.92 5.62 12.68
CA VAL A 137 11.09 6.75 12.24
C VAL A 137 9.63 6.31 12.13
N GLY A 138 9.40 5.05 11.75
CA GLY A 138 8.08 4.53 11.46
C GLY A 138 8.14 3.23 10.68
N VAL A 139 7.09 2.94 9.92
CA VAL A 139 6.94 1.74 9.12
C VAL A 139 6.56 2.14 7.70
N ILE A 140 7.25 1.57 6.72
CA ILE A 140 6.85 1.61 5.33
C ILE A 140 5.92 0.43 5.08
N VAL A 141 4.81 0.66 4.38
CA VAL A 141 4.02 -0.43 3.80
C VAL A 141 4.00 -0.31 2.29
N CYS A 142 4.47 -1.34 1.59
CA CYS A 142 4.45 -1.44 0.13
C CYS A 142 3.43 -2.50 -0.30
N GLY A 143 2.54 -2.16 -1.20
CA GLY A 143 1.56 -3.05 -1.81
C GLY A 143 1.85 -3.27 -3.28
N TYR A 144 1.76 -4.51 -3.75
CA TYR A 144 1.98 -4.91 -5.14
C TYR A 144 0.87 -5.84 -5.62
N LEU A 145 0.59 -5.79 -6.91
CA LEU A 145 -0.06 -6.92 -7.59
C LEU A 145 1.01 -7.90 -8.07
N TYR A 146 0.72 -9.20 -8.01
CA TYR A 146 1.59 -10.26 -8.52
C TYR A 146 0.80 -11.37 -9.22
N ASP A 147 1.28 -11.81 -10.36
CA ASP A 147 0.62 -12.86 -11.16
C ASP A 147 1.25 -14.23 -10.91
N SER A 148 2.44 -14.27 -10.31
CA SER A 148 3.12 -15.52 -9.96
C SER A 148 3.93 -15.43 -8.67
N LEU A 149 4.21 -16.59 -8.07
CA LEU A 149 5.08 -16.67 -6.87
C LEU A 149 6.49 -16.12 -7.14
N LYS A 150 6.99 -16.24 -8.38
CA LYS A 150 8.29 -15.69 -8.78
C LYS A 150 8.28 -14.16 -8.69
N GLU A 151 7.23 -13.52 -9.17
CA GLU A 151 7.07 -12.07 -9.06
C GLU A 151 6.91 -11.62 -7.60
N GLY A 152 6.31 -12.44 -6.74
CA GLY A 152 6.30 -12.18 -5.30
C GLY A 152 7.70 -12.05 -4.68
N VAL A 153 8.67 -12.87 -5.13
CA VAL A 153 10.08 -12.75 -4.70
C VAL A 153 10.71 -11.45 -5.21
N ASP A 154 10.40 -11.04 -6.44
CA ASP A 154 10.89 -9.78 -6.99
C ASP A 154 10.30 -8.58 -6.23
N CYS A 155 9.01 -8.62 -5.87
CA CYS A 155 8.36 -7.60 -5.04
C CYS A 155 9.03 -7.51 -3.66
N PHE A 156 9.39 -8.64 -3.06
CA PHE A 156 10.13 -8.67 -1.80
C PHE A 156 11.47 -7.92 -1.91
N ALA A 157 12.30 -8.24 -2.91
CA ALA A 157 13.59 -7.59 -3.11
C ALA A 157 13.47 -6.07 -3.39
N ARG A 158 12.49 -5.68 -4.23
CA ARG A 158 12.19 -4.27 -4.50
C ARG A 158 11.81 -3.50 -3.24
N SER A 159 11.07 -4.14 -2.33
CA SER A 159 10.62 -3.52 -1.08
C SER A 159 11.77 -3.09 -0.18
N PHE A 160 12.86 -3.86 -0.11
CA PHE A 160 14.07 -3.43 0.60
C PHE A 160 14.79 -2.29 -0.11
N SER A 161 14.83 -2.32 -1.45
CA SER A 161 15.41 -1.21 -2.23
C SER A 161 14.64 0.10 -2.02
N LEU A 162 13.31 0.01 -1.93
CA LEU A 162 12.43 1.12 -1.58
C LEU A 162 12.69 1.64 -0.18
N MET A 163 12.90 0.76 0.80
CA MET A 163 13.27 1.16 2.16
C MET A 163 14.55 2.01 2.14
N ASP A 164 15.59 1.56 1.44
CA ASP A 164 16.86 2.29 1.31
C ASP A 164 16.71 3.62 0.56
N GLU A 165 15.90 3.66 -0.50
CA GLU A 165 15.57 4.91 -1.19
C GLU A 165 14.85 5.90 -0.26
N THR A 166 13.84 5.41 0.46
CA THR A 166 13.06 6.22 1.40
C THR A 166 13.93 6.78 2.51
N THR A 167 14.81 5.96 3.10
CA THR A 167 15.79 6.40 4.10
C THR A 167 16.68 7.52 3.58
N ARG A 168 17.06 7.50 2.29
CA ARG A 168 17.85 8.58 1.66
C ARG A 168 17.05 9.87 1.49
N LEU A 169 15.74 9.77 1.29
CA LEU A 169 14.83 10.92 1.20
C LEU A 169 14.47 11.51 2.56
N MET A 170 14.70 10.79 3.66
CA MET A 170 14.41 11.31 5.01
C MET A 170 15.23 12.59 5.30
N PRO A 171 14.59 13.62 5.89
CA PRO A 171 15.27 14.82 6.34
C PRO A 171 16.18 14.50 7.53
N ASP A 172 17.14 15.39 7.81
CA ASP A 172 18.04 15.24 8.97
C ASP A 172 17.28 15.41 10.30
N THR A 173 16.23 16.22 10.29
CA THR A 173 15.33 16.42 11.44
C THR A 173 13.98 15.79 11.17
N PHE A 174 13.61 14.82 11.99
CA PHE A 174 12.36 14.08 11.85
C PHE A 174 11.10 14.97 11.85
N ALA A 175 11.10 16.05 12.63
CA ALA A 175 10.02 17.03 12.67
C ALA A 175 9.78 17.72 11.31
N ASP A 176 10.75 17.72 10.40
CA ASP A 176 10.60 18.32 9.07
C ASP A 176 9.66 17.50 8.18
N LEU A 177 9.43 16.22 8.48
CA LEU A 177 8.46 15.40 7.75
C LEU A 177 7.03 15.94 7.81
N PHE A 178 6.70 16.69 8.86
CA PHE A 178 5.37 17.22 9.12
C PHE A 178 5.21 18.68 8.66
N LYS A 179 6.24 19.24 8.04
CA LYS A 179 6.20 20.60 7.48
C LYS A 179 5.80 20.56 6.00
N PRO A 180 5.08 21.58 5.50
CA PRO A 180 4.88 21.76 4.06
C PRO A 180 6.22 21.91 3.34
#